data_AF-A0A4Z2CBF9-F1
#
_entry.id   AF-A0A4Z2CBF9-F1
#
_cell.length_a   1.000
_cell.length_b   1.000
_cell.length_c   1.000
_cell.angle_alpha   90.00
_cell.angle_beta   90.00
_cell.angle_gamma   90.00
#
_symmetry.space_group_name_H-M   'P 1'
#
loop_
_entity.id
_entity.type
_entity.pdbx_description
1 polymer ?
#
loop_
_entity_poly.entity_id
_entity_poly.type
_entity_poly.pdbx_seq_one_letter_code
_entity_poly.pdbx_strand_id
1 'polypeptide(L)'
;MFQKAGKAPCLLRLLFLLIFIFFLMYYCSYAILQSYRGTSLTRLSLNSSQSPCGGWFTQKKWERLNFNVSRRTQLFLKLNDYFWKERPSTRALPYGMKGSELMLLKVLAVIPNYEIPAKIENLECRTCVVIGNGFAIKNSSLGNRINKYDVVIRLNEGPVRGYEDDVGNKTTMRFFYPESASHNPDLHKDPNTLMVLVPFKQQDLRWLKEILYNEKRVRRGFWRPPPQVWLGDVSKIRVLDPHFLHQTAEMLLHMRQKIKGRPNLVHPTTGILAVIVALNYCDEVHIAGFGYPNSKRERQPIHYFGRDTMKSMQNSYHDLGHEAEALKRLQDSGAILNLHKDL
;
A
#
# COMPACT_ATOMS: atom_id res chain seq x y z
N MET A 1 92.46 -46.11 15.93
CA MET A 1 92.43 -44.64 16.09
C MET A 1 91.18 -44.15 15.37
N PHE A 2 90.10 -43.89 16.11
CA PHE A 2 88.79 -43.50 15.57
C PHE A 2 88.62 -41.98 15.63
N GLN A 3 88.20 -41.35 14.54
CA GLN A 3 87.55 -40.04 14.58
C GLN A 3 86.38 -40.02 13.59
N LYS A 4 85.19 -39.71 14.12
CA LYS A 4 83.90 -39.68 13.42
C LYS A 4 83.43 -38.23 13.29
N ALA A 5 83.08 -37.90 12.05
CA ALA A 5 81.92 -37.14 11.58
C ALA A 5 81.56 -35.80 12.25
N GLY A 6 81.77 -34.72 11.49
CA GLY A 6 81.01 -33.48 11.58
C GLY A 6 80.01 -33.35 10.42
N LYS A 7 78.85 -32.73 10.72
CA LYS A 7 77.94 -31.93 9.85
C LYS A 7 76.47 -32.22 10.18
N ALA A 8 75.86 -31.41 11.05
CA ALA A 8 74.40 -31.39 11.24
C ALA A 8 73.75 -30.03 11.71
N PRO A 9 74.13 -28.81 11.25
CA PRO A 9 73.34 -27.62 11.56
C PRO A 9 72.36 -27.15 10.45
N CYS A 10 72.51 -27.61 9.19
CA CYS A 10 71.65 -27.13 8.08
C CYS A 10 70.28 -27.82 8.00
N LEU A 11 70.20 -29.13 8.26
CA LEU A 11 68.95 -29.89 8.18
C LEU A 11 67.93 -29.44 9.22
N LEU A 12 68.39 -29.11 10.44
CA LEU A 12 67.53 -28.64 11.51
C LEU A 12 66.93 -27.26 11.21
N ARG A 13 67.73 -26.34 10.64
CA ARG A 13 67.23 -25.01 10.21
C ARG A 13 66.20 -25.11 9.10
N LEU A 14 66.40 -26.02 8.14
CA LEU A 14 65.43 -26.27 7.07
C LEU A 14 64.10 -26.82 7.64
N LEU A 15 64.19 -27.71 8.64
CA LEU A 15 63.00 -28.26 9.32
C LEU A 15 62.20 -27.16 10.03
N PHE A 16 62.86 -26.25 10.75
CA PHE A 16 62.20 -25.12 11.40
C PHE A 16 61.54 -24.16 10.41
N LEU A 17 62.19 -23.90 9.26
CA LEU A 17 61.62 -23.05 8.22
C LEU A 17 60.35 -23.68 7.62
N LEU A 18 60.36 -24.99 7.38
CA LEU A 18 59.21 -25.72 6.86
C LEU A 18 58.05 -25.74 7.85
N ILE A 19 58.33 -25.94 9.15
CA ILE A 19 57.31 -25.88 10.21
C ILE A 19 56.71 -24.46 10.28
N PHE A 20 57.52 -23.42 10.20
CA PHE A 20 57.05 -22.03 10.23
C PHE A 20 56.15 -21.72 9.04
N ILE A 21 56.53 -22.13 7.83
CA ILE A 21 55.71 -21.98 6.61
C ILE A 21 54.38 -22.73 6.74
N PHE A 22 54.38 -23.94 7.31
CA PHE A 22 53.16 -24.71 7.55
C PHE A 22 52.21 -24.00 8.52
N PHE A 23 52.74 -23.43 9.61
CA PHE A 23 51.94 -22.64 10.55
C PHE A 23 51.37 -21.37 9.91
N LEU A 24 52.16 -20.66 9.09
CA LEU A 24 51.73 -19.51 8.29
C LEU A 24 50.55 -19.89 7.37
N MET A 25 50.68 -20.99 6.62
CA MET A 25 49.64 -21.48 5.72
C MET A 25 48.39 -21.95 6.46
N TYR A 26 48.54 -22.59 7.61
CA TYR A 26 47.42 -22.99 8.47
C TYR A 26 46.67 -21.76 9.02
N TYR A 27 47.37 -20.74 9.51
CA TYR A 27 46.75 -19.51 9.99
C TYR A 27 46.08 -18.71 8.87
N CYS A 28 46.72 -18.60 7.71
CA CYS A 28 46.12 -17.93 6.55
C CYS A 28 44.88 -18.68 6.05
N SER A 29 44.92 -20.01 5.95
CA SER A 29 43.74 -20.80 5.58
C SER A 29 42.64 -20.74 6.63
N TYR A 30 42.97 -20.74 7.93
CA TYR A 30 42.01 -20.55 9.02
C TYR A 30 41.39 -19.15 9.00
N ALA A 31 42.16 -18.10 8.73
CA ALA A 31 41.67 -16.73 8.61
C ALA A 31 40.79 -16.54 7.36
N ILE A 32 41.14 -17.17 6.24
CA ILE A 32 40.30 -17.20 5.02
C ILE A 32 39.02 -18.00 5.31
N LEU A 33 39.10 -19.14 6.00
CA LEU A 33 37.93 -19.93 6.38
C LEU A 33 37.02 -19.18 7.37
N GLN A 34 37.58 -18.40 8.29
CA GLN A 34 36.85 -17.47 9.17
C GLN A 34 36.25 -16.28 8.40
N SER A 35 36.91 -15.79 7.35
CA SER A 35 36.35 -14.78 6.44
C SER A 35 35.17 -15.34 5.62
N TYR A 36 35.25 -16.60 5.17
CA TYR A 36 34.14 -17.32 4.54
C TYR A 36 33.03 -17.72 5.55
N ARG A 37 33.36 -18.01 6.82
CA ARG A 37 32.37 -18.26 7.90
C ARG A 37 31.70 -16.97 8.36
N GLY A 38 32.44 -15.86 8.41
CA GLY A 38 31.98 -14.51 8.75
C GLY A 38 31.13 -13.87 7.66
N THR A 39 31.17 -14.40 6.43
CA THR A 39 30.27 -14.04 5.32
C THR A 39 29.13 -15.05 5.10
N SER A 40 29.01 -16.07 5.97
CA SER A 40 27.95 -17.10 5.90
C SER A 40 26.95 -17.08 7.06
N LEU A 41 27.07 -16.13 8.00
CA LEU A 41 26.15 -15.97 9.14
C LEU A 41 25.42 -14.61 9.13
N THR A 42 24.86 -14.26 7.98
CA THR A 42 23.52 -13.64 7.91
C THR A 42 22.90 -13.94 6.53
N ARG A 43 22.83 -15.22 6.16
CA ARG A 43 21.57 -15.69 5.58
C ARG A 43 20.56 -15.64 6.72
N LEU A 44 20.02 -14.45 6.97
CA LEU A 44 18.66 -14.34 7.45
C LEU A 44 17.85 -15.08 6.40
N SER A 45 17.62 -16.37 6.65
CA SER A 45 16.56 -17.08 5.98
C SER A 45 15.34 -16.18 6.15
N LEU A 46 14.85 -15.62 5.06
CA LEU A 46 13.49 -15.10 4.99
C LEU A 46 12.52 -16.30 5.05
N ASN A 47 12.65 -17.11 6.09
CA ASN A 47 11.57 -17.94 6.62
C ASN A 47 10.78 -17.04 7.57
N SER A 48 10.13 -16.03 7.00
CA SER A 48 8.97 -15.40 7.63
C SER A 48 7.75 -16.15 7.11
N SER A 49 7.62 -17.40 7.55
CA SER A 49 6.39 -18.18 7.52
C SER A 49 5.65 -18.07 8.85
N GLN A 50 5.68 -16.88 9.47
CA GLN A 50 4.73 -16.47 10.49
C GLN A 50 3.90 -15.35 9.88
N SER A 51 2.59 -15.57 9.71
CA SER A 51 1.69 -14.43 9.66
C SER A 51 1.53 -13.90 11.09
N PRO A 52 1.53 -12.57 11.31
CA PRO A 52 2.06 -12.01 12.57
C PRO A 52 0.97 -11.63 13.58
N CYS A 53 -0.18 -12.30 13.49
CA CYS A 53 -1.17 -12.35 14.55
C CYS A 53 -0.73 -13.25 15.73
N GLY A 54 0.59 -13.45 15.89
CA GLY A 54 1.23 -14.10 17.02
C GLY A 54 1.66 -13.07 18.06
N GLY A 55 0.85 -12.95 19.12
CA GLY A 55 1.23 -12.40 20.43
C GLY A 55 1.39 -10.87 20.50
N TRP A 56 0.29 -10.13 20.67
CA TRP A 56 0.25 -8.92 21.52
C TRP A 56 1.21 -7.74 21.21
N PHE A 57 1.85 -7.64 20.03
CA PHE A 57 2.89 -6.62 19.81
C PHE A 57 2.68 -5.63 18.66
N THR A 58 1.68 -5.79 17.79
CA THR A 58 1.41 -4.83 16.70
C THR A 58 0.47 -3.71 17.09
N GLN A 59 -0.37 -3.93 18.12
CA GLN A 59 -1.36 -2.94 18.57
C GLN A 59 -0.73 -1.65 19.12
N LYS A 60 0.54 -1.69 19.54
CA LYS A 60 1.25 -0.55 20.17
C LYS A 60 2.14 0.28 19.24
N LYS A 61 2.34 -0.08 17.96
CA LYS A 61 3.27 0.69 17.08
C LYS A 61 2.64 1.93 16.46
N TRP A 62 1.38 1.85 16.03
CA TRP A 62 0.64 3.00 15.50
C TRP A 62 0.36 4.06 16.56
N GLU A 63 0.01 3.65 17.78
CA GLU A 63 -0.24 4.57 18.90
C GLU A 63 1.01 5.38 19.30
N ARG A 64 2.22 4.85 19.02
CA ARG A 64 3.50 5.55 19.27
C ARG A 64 3.79 6.68 18.29
N LEU A 65 3.08 6.76 17.16
CA LEU A 65 3.31 7.83 16.17
C LEU A 65 2.75 9.20 16.61
N ASN A 66 2.39 9.38 17.89
CA ASN A 66 1.89 10.66 18.44
C ASN A 66 0.66 11.23 17.70
N PHE A 67 -0.01 10.39 16.93
CA PHE A 67 -1.31 10.68 16.37
C PHE A 67 -2.32 10.48 17.49
N ASN A 68 -2.64 11.55 18.22
CA ASN A 68 -3.58 11.58 19.35
C ASN A 68 -5.04 11.29 18.91
N VAL A 69 -5.27 10.15 18.24
CA VAL A 69 -6.51 9.80 17.55
C VAL A 69 -6.81 8.31 17.70
N SER A 70 -7.98 8.00 18.24
CA SER A 70 -8.53 6.65 18.32
C SER A 70 -8.79 6.08 16.93
N ARG A 71 -8.47 4.80 16.72
CA ARG A 71 -8.79 4.09 15.47
C ARG A 71 -10.30 4.16 15.20
N ARG A 72 -10.68 4.46 13.95
CA ARG A 72 -12.07 4.39 13.50
C ARG A 72 -12.25 3.23 12.54
N THR A 73 -12.87 2.16 13.01
CA THR A 73 -13.09 0.93 12.23
C THR A 73 -14.35 1.00 11.36
N GLN A 74 -15.27 1.93 11.63
CA GLN A 74 -16.42 2.20 10.77
C GLN A 74 -15.98 2.97 9.53
N LEU A 75 -15.75 2.25 8.44
CA LEU A 75 -15.17 2.79 7.22
C LEU A 75 -16.16 3.54 6.33
N PHE A 76 -17.42 3.10 6.33
CA PHE A 76 -18.39 3.48 5.32
C PHE A 76 -19.54 4.28 5.91
N LEU A 77 -20.07 5.21 5.10
CA LEU A 77 -21.28 5.94 5.43
C LEU A 77 -22.49 5.02 5.37
N LYS A 78 -23.42 5.19 6.31
CA LYS A 78 -24.73 4.55 6.31
C LYS A 78 -25.85 5.59 6.34
N LEU A 79 -27.02 5.22 5.83
CA LEU A 79 -28.17 6.12 5.75
C LEU A 79 -28.53 6.68 7.14
N ASN A 80 -28.43 5.86 8.18
CA ASN A 80 -28.73 6.25 9.55
C ASN A 80 -27.81 7.34 10.11
N ASP A 81 -26.64 7.60 9.51
CA ASP A 81 -25.74 8.68 9.93
C ASP A 81 -26.28 10.10 9.65
N TYR A 82 -27.44 10.19 8.97
CA TYR A 82 -28.08 11.44 8.56
C TYR A 82 -29.40 11.68 9.27
N PHE A 83 -30.02 10.66 9.86
CA PHE A 83 -31.14 10.83 10.76
C PHE A 83 -30.52 11.20 12.13
N TRP A 84 -30.88 12.35 12.69
CA TRP A 84 -30.48 12.79 14.05
C TRP A 84 -29.08 13.41 14.23
N LYS A 85 -28.50 14.05 13.20
CA LYS A 85 -27.25 14.80 13.37
C LYS A 85 -27.46 16.11 14.14
N GLU A 86 -27.03 16.13 15.40
CA GLU A 86 -26.96 17.37 16.20
C GLU A 86 -25.92 18.37 15.66
N ARG A 87 -24.90 17.89 14.93
CA ARG A 87 -23.83 18.72 14.36
C ARG A 87 -23.53 18.35 12.90
N PRO A 88 -23.94 19.18 11.91
CA PRO A 88 -23.63 18.93 10.51
C PRO A 88 -22.13 19.09 10.22
N SER A 89 -21.67 18.48 9.12
CA SER A 89 -20.27 18.59 8.69
C SER A 89 -19.93 20.04 8.38
N THR A 90 -18.83 20.56 8.95
CA THR A 90 -18.36 21.92 8.68
C THR A 90 -17.58 22.04 7.38
N ARG A 91 -16.97 20.93 6.92
CA ARG A 91 -16.19 20.85 5.68
C ARG A 91 -17.00 20.21 4.56
N ALA A 92 -16.77 20.66 3.32
CA ALA A 92 -17.30 20.05 2.10
C ALA A 92 -16.42 18.88 1.65
N LEU A 93 -16.88 18.14 0.64
CA LEU A 93 -16.02 17.14 -0.03
C LEU A 93 -14.73 17.81 -0.53
N PRO A 94 -13.57 17.13 -0.45
CA PRO A 94 -13.45 15.70 -0.13
C PRO A 94 -13.18 15.41 1.37
N TYR A 95 -13.21 16.44 2.23
CA TYR A 95 -12.81 16.34 3.65
C TYR A 95 -13.99 16.32 4.65
N GLY A 96 -15.21 16.35 4.13
CA GLY A 96 -16.45 16.33 4.88
C GLY A 96 -17.62 16.24 3.92
N MET A 97 -18.83 16.51 4.41
CA MET A 97 -20.06 16.28 3.65
C MET A 97 -20.88 17.54 3.36
N LYS A 98 -20.41 18.71 3.80
CA LYS A 98 -21.15 19.98 3.68
C LYS A 98 -21.58 20.25 2.25
N GLY A 99 -22.88 20.47 2.06
CA GLY A 99 -23.51 20.74 0.77
C GLY A 99 -23.73 19.51 -0.12
N SER A 100 -23.34 18.31 0.32
CA SER A 100 -23.46 17.06 -0.44
C SER A 100 -24.47 16.08 0.20
N GLU A 101 -25.08 16.46 1.31
CA GLU A 101 -25.93 15.61 2.16
C GLU A 101 -27.11 15.03 1.39
N LEU A 102 -27.82 15.86 0.60
CA LEU A 102 -28.95 15.39 -0.19
C LEU A 102 -28.55 14.34 -1.23
N MET A 103 -27.37 14.48 -1.84
CA MET A 103 -26.87 13.51 -2.81
C MET A 103 -26.46 12.21 -2.12
N LEU A 104 -25.80 12.31 -0.95
CA LEU A 104 -25.45 11.16 -0.12
C LEU A 104 -26.69 10.39 0.32
N LEU A 105 -27.74 11.09 0.79
CA LEU A 105 -29.01 10.46 1.16
C LEU A 105 -29.61 9.65 0.00
N LYS A 106 -29.66 10.21 -1.21
CA LYS A 106 -30.18 9.51 -2.40
C LYS A 106 -29.34 8.28 -2.75
N VAL A 107 -28.01 8.40 -2.72
CA VAL A 107 -27.11 7.28 -2.99
C VAL A 107 -27.25 6.17 -1.94
N LEU A 108 -27.23 6.54 -0.66
CA LEU A 108 -27.28 5.60 0.46
C LEU A 108 -28.66 4.95 0.64
N ALA A 109 -29.74 5.57 0.16
CA ALA A 109 -31.09 5.01 0.22
C ALA A 109 -31.27 3.75 -0.64
N VAL A 110 -30.42 3.53 -1.65
CA VAL A 110 -30.53 2.40 -2.59
C VAL A 110 -29.36 1.43 -2.52
N ILE A 111 -28.32 1.75 -1.75
CA ILE A 111 -27.23 0.81 -1.46
C ILE A 111 -27.66 -0.03 -0.24
N PRO A 112 -27.86 -1.35 -0.40
CA PRO A 112 -28.48 -2.17 0.64
C PRO A 112 -27.53 -2.49 1.80
N ASN A 113 -26.23 -2.42 1.58
CA ASN A 113 -25.22 -2.85 2.56
C ASN A 113 -24.13 -1.79 2.73
N TYR A 114 -23.72 -1.57 3.98
CA TYR A 114 -22.64 -0.65 4.34
C TYR A 114 -21.58 -1.33 5.23
N GLU A 115 -21.68 -2.63 5.46
CA GLU A 115 -20.79 -3.37 6.36
C GLU A 115 -19.68 -4.08 5.59
N ILE A 116 -18.56 -4.33 6.27
CA ILE A 116 -17.56 -5.31 5.80
C ILE A 116 -18.15 -6.72 6.02
N PRO A 117 -17.94 -7.69 5.11
CA PRO A 117 -18.41 -9.06 5.33
C PRO A 117 -18.01 -9.63 6.69
N ALA A 118 -18.97 -10.25 7.39
CA ALA A 118 -18.80 -10.77 8.75
C ALA A 118 -17.59 -11.72 8.89
N LYS A 119 -17.24 -12.47 7.83
CA LYS A 119 -16.05 -13.33 7.81
C LYS A 119 -14.75 -12.56 8.09
N ILE A 120 -14.66 -11.31 7.66
CA ILE A 120 -13.49 -10.44 7.88
C ILE A 120 -13.67 -9.66 9.19
N GLU A 121 -14.90 -9.21 9.47
CA GLU A 121 -15.20 -8.46 10.69
C GLU A 121 -14.93 -9.31 11.95
N ASN A 122 -15.22 -10.62 11.90
CA ASN A 122 -15.05 -11.52 13.04
C ASN A 122 -13.63 -12.08 13.20
N LEU A 123 -12.66 -11.65 12.39
CA LEU A 123 -11.26 -12.05 12.57
C LEU A 123 -10.69 -11.41 13.84
N GLU A 124 -10.05 -12.20 14.68
CA GLU A 124 -9.36 -11.71 15.88
C GLU A 124 -8.17 -10.81 15.54
N CYS A 125 -7.56 -11.02 14.38
CA CYS A 125 -6.48 -10.20 13.87
C CYS A 125 -6.52 -10.15 12.35
N ARG A 126 -6.42 -8.94 11.80
CA ARG A 126 -6.59 -8.67 10.38
C ARG A 126 -5.27 -8.28 9.74
N THR A 127 -4.78 -9.13 8.85
CA THR A 127 -3.64 -8.82 7.98
C THR A 127 -4.13 -8.17 6.69
N CYS A 128 -3.60 -6.99 6.40
CA CYS A 128 -3.98 -6.21 5.23
C CYS A 128 -2.79 -5.92 4.34
N VAL A 129 -3.02 -5.98 3.03
CA VAL A 129 -2.07 -5.49 2.03
C VAL A 129 -2.74 -4.49 1.10
N VAL A 130 -2.12 -3.33 0.95
CA VAL A 130 -2.52 -2.31 -0.04
C VAL A 130 -1.65 -2.46 -1.27
N ILE A 131 -2.28 -2.67 -2.43
CA ILE A 131 -1.60 -2.81 -3.71
C ILE A 131 -1.75 -1.50 -4.49
N GLY A 132 -0.67 -0.74 -4.54
CA GLY A 132 -0.51 0.40 -5.42
C GLY A 132 -0.36 -0.02 -6.88
N ASN A 133 -0.50 0.96 -7.78
CA ASN A 133 -0.41 0.73 -9.22
C ASN A 133 1.01 0.88 -9.78
N GLY A 134 1.99 1.19 -8.94
CA GLY A 134 3.35 1.52 -9.32
C GLY A 134 4.08 0.38 -10.03
N PHE A 135 4.97 0.74 -10.96
CA PHE A 135 5.77 -0.23 -11.74
C PHE A 135 6.64 -1.15 -10.88
N ALA A 136 6.99 -0.75 -9.66
CA ALA A 136 7.89 -1.48 -8.76
C ALA A 136 7.41 -2.90 -8.39
N ILE A 137 6.11 -3.21 -8.55
CA ILE A 137 5.58 -4.56 -8.31
C ILE A 137 5.76 -5.50 -9.52
N LYS A 138 6.12 -4.98 -10.70
CA LYS A 138 6.26 -5.79 -11.91
C LYS A 138 7.46 -6.74 -11.80
N ASN A 139 7.28 -7.98 -12.25
CA ASN A 139 8.24 -9.08 -12.15
C ASN A 139 8.70 -9.37 -10.70
N SER A 140 7.87 -9.08 -9.71
CA SER A 140 8.17 -9.31 -8.29
C SER A 140 7.79 -10.71 -7.82
N SER A 141 6.94 -11.43 -8.57
CA SER A 141 6.42 -12.76 -8.17
C SER A 141 5.73 -12.77 -6.79
N LEU A 142 5.20 -11.62 -6.34
CA LEU A 142 4.58 -11.46 -5.03
C LEU A 142 3.15 -12.01 -4.94
N GLY A 143 2.54 -12.41 -6.06
CA GLY A 143 1.12 -12.74 -6.14
C GLY A 143 0.67 -13.83 -5.17
N ASN A 144 1.44 -14.92 -5.07
CA ASN A 144 1.16 -16.00 -4.12
C ASN A 144 1.26 -15.54 -2.65
N ARG A 145 2.12 -14.57 -2.35
CA ARG A 145 2.24 -13.99 -1.01
C ARG A 145 1.07 -13.04 -0.73
N ILE A 146 0.69 -12.20 -1.69
CA ILE A 146 -0.44 -11.26 -1.58
C ILE A 146 -1.75 -12.00 -1.33
N ASN A 147 -1.96 -13.14 -1.98
CA ASN A 147 -3.18 -13.93 -1.82
C ASN A 147 -3.39 -14.50 -0.39
N LYS A 148 -2.34 -14.52 0.45
CA LYS A 148 -2.41 -15.02 1.83
C LYS A 148 -2.93 -13.99 2.84
N TYR A 149 -2.99 -12.70 2.49
CA TYR A 149 -3.52 -11.66 3.38
C TYR A 149 -5.03 -11.79 3.55
N ASP A 150 -5.57 -11.45 4.71
CA ASP A 150 -7.02 -11.48 4.97
C ASP A 150 -7.75 -10.47 4.08
N VAL A 151 -7.21 -9.26 3.99
CA VAL A 151 -7.75 -8.15 3.22
C VAL A 151 -6.74 -7.67 2.17
N VAL A 152 -7.14 -7.70 0.91
CA VAL A 152 -6.37 -7.13 -0.20
C VAL A 152 -7.10 -5.89 -0.73
N ILE A 153 -6.48 -4.72 -0.56
CA ILE A 153 -7.02 -3.43 -1.03
C ILE A 153 -6.34 -3.06 -2.34
N ARG A 154 -7.12 -2.88 -3.40
CA ARG A 154 -6.66 -2.41 -4.72
C ARG A 154 -7.25 -1.07 -5.08
N LEU A 155 -6.65 -0.39 -6.04
CA LEU A 155 -6.97 1.00 -6.36
C LEU A 155 -7.28 1.16 -7.85
N ASN A 156 -8.26 2.02 -8.14
CA ASN A 156 -8.52 2.54 -9.48
C ASN A 156 -8.72 1.40 -10.50
N GLU A 157 -8.17 1.55 -11.71
CA GLU A 157 -8.26 0.57 -12.81
C GLU A 157 -7.10 -0.45 -12.83
N GLY A 158 -6.33 -0.59 -11.74
CA GLY A 158 -5.19 -1.53 -11.71
C GLY A 158 -5.62 -2.96 -12.07
N PRO A 159 -5.17 -3.54 -13.20
CA PRO A 159 -5.63 -4.84 -13.65
C PRO A 159 -5.00 -5.95 -12.80
N VAL A 160 -5.73 -7.06 -12.67
CA VAL A 160 -5.24 -8.31 -12.07
C VAL A 160 -4.89 -9.30 -13.17
N ARG A 161 -5.77 -9.44 -14.17
CA ARG A 161 -5.58 -10.36 -15.29
C ARG A 161 -4.31 -10.05 -16.08
N GLY A 162 -3.49 -11.08 -16.30
CA GLY A 162 -2.19 -10.99 -16.97
C GLY A 162 -1.06 -10.49 -16.05
N TYR A 163 -1.34 -10.29 -14.76
CA TYR A 163 -0.39 -9.81 -13.77
C TYR A 163 -0.47 -10.61 -12.46
N GLU A 164 -1.19 -11.72 -12.43
CA GLU A 164 -1.50 -12.50 -11.23
C GLU A 164 -0.24 -12.96 -10.49
N ASP A 165 0.83 -13.29 -11.22
CA ASP A 165 2.11 -13.69 -10.63
C ASP A 165 2.72 -12.59 -9.75
N ASP A 166 2.53 -11.33 -10.13
CA ASP A 166 3.08 -10.18 -9.43
C ASP A 166 2.11 -9.61 -8.39
N VAL A 167 0.84 -9.46 -8.77
CA VAL A 167 -0.14 -8.70 -7.98
C VAL A 167 -1.15 -9.58 -7.26
N GLY A 168 -1.16 -10.89 -7.52
CA GLY A 168 -2.12 -11.85 -6.97
C GLY A 168 -3.50 -11.74 -7.62
N ASN A 169 -4.41 -12.65 -7.26
CA ASN A 169 -5.77 -12.70 -7.80
C ASN A 169 -6.88 -12.43 -6.77
N LYS A 170 -6.56 -12.39 -5.48
CA LYS A 170 -7.48 -12.00 -4.41
C LYS A 170 -7.72 -10.48 -4.43
N THR A 171 -8.97 -10.06 -4.25
CA THR A 171 -9.33 -8.65 -4.01
C THR A 171 -10.48 -8.58 -3.02
N THR A 172 -10.28 -7.90 -1.89
CA THR A 172 -11.32 -7.73 -0.88
C THR A 172 -12.05 -6.40 -1.05
N MET A 173 -11.29 -5.33 -1.28
CA MET A 173 -11.81 -3.99 -1.51
C MET A 173 -11.11 -3.37 -2.71
N ARG A 174 -11.87 -2.69 -3.57
CA ARG A 174 -11.33 -1.83 -4.61
C ARG A 174 -11.82 -0.41 -4.46
N PHE A 175 -10.89 0.49 -4.22
CA PHE A 175 -11.20 1.92 -4.07
C PHE A 175 -11.21 2.55 -5.44
N PHE A 176 -12.26 3.31 -5.75
CA PHE A 176 -12.43 3.94 -7.05
C PHE A 176 -13.18 5.26 -6.93
N TYR A 177 -13.12 6.03 -8.00
CA TYR A 177 -13.93 7.22 -8.24
C TYR A 177 -14.34 7.21 -9.73
N PRO A 178 -15.33 8.00 -10.18
CA PRO A 178 -15.92 7.83 -11.51
C PRO A 178 -14.89 7.82 -12.65
N GLU A 179 -13.91 8.72 -12.62
CA GLU A 179 -12.87 8.83 -13.66
C GLU A 179 -11.83 7.69 -13.65
N SER A 180 -11.85 6.85 -12.61
CA SER A 180 -11.02 5.64 -12.48
C SER A 180 -11.86 4.36 -12.39
N ALA A 181 -13.14 4.43 -12.75
CA ALA A 181 -14.04 3.29 -12.73
C ALA A 181 -13.96 2.51 -14.05
N SER A 182 -13.77 1.19 -13.95
CA SER A 182 -13.91 0.28 -15.09
C SER A 182 -15.40 0.05 -15.40
N HIS A 183 -15.78 0.01 -16.69
CA HIS A 183 -17.16 -0.22 -17.14
C HIS A 183 -17.80 -1.48 -16.53
N ASN A 184 -17.09 -2.61 -16.53
CA ASN A 184 -17.49 -3.83 -15.85
C ASN A 184 -16.49 -4.12 -14.73
N PRO A 185 -16.82 -3.76 -13.47
CA PRO A 185 -15.90 -3.99 -12.36
C PRO A 185 -15.79 -5.47 -11.98
N ASP A 186 -16.74 -6.32 -12.33
CA ASP A 186 -16.69 -7.76 -12.00
C ASP A 186 -15.88 -8.56 -13.03
N LEU A 187 -15.63 -7.97 -14.20
CA LEU A 187 -14.83 -8.59 -15.25
C LEU A 187 -13.39 -8.80 -14.76
N HIS A 188 -13.01 -10.07 -14.58
CA HIS A 188 -11.67 -10.52 -14.17
C HIS A 188 -11.25 -10.11 -12.75
N LYS A 189 -12.21 -10.03 -11.82
CA LYS A 189 -11.93 -9.80 -10.39
C LYS A 189 -12.48 -10.92 -9.52
N ASP A 190 -12.07 -10.89 -8.26
CA ASP A 190 -12.65 -11.71 -7.19
C ASP A 190 -14.15 -11.36 -7.07
N PRO A 191 -15.07 -12.34 -7.18
CA PRO A 191 -16.51 -12.09 -7.15
C PRO A 191 -16.98 -11.46 -5.84
N ASN A 192 -16.21 -11.55 -4.76
CA ASN A 192 -16.56 -10.97 -3.46
C ASN A 192 -15.96 -9.56 -3.24
N THR A 193 -15.41 -8.94 -4.29
CA THR A 193 -14.81 -7.61 -4.19
C THR A 193 -15.84 -6.56 -3.80
N LEU A 194 -15.60 -5.85 -2.70
CA LEU A 194 -16.34 -4.62 -2.38
C LEU A 194 -15.85 -3.48 -3.27
N MET A 195 -16.79 -2.77 -3.90
CA MET A 195 -16.52 -1.59 -4.71
C MET A 195 -16.70 -0.34 -3.84
N VAL A 196 -15.59 0.24 -3.40
CA VAL A 196 -15.57 1.36 -2.45
C VAL A 196 -15.43 2.68 -3.21
N LEU A 197 -16.52 3.45 -3.29
CA LEU A 197 -16.50 4.81 -3.84
C LEU A 197 -15.77 5.75 -2.87
N VAL A 198 -14.79 6.48 -3.39
CA VAL A 198 -14.14 7.60 -2.71
C VAL A 198 -14.70 8.92 -3.27
N PRO A 199 -15.54 9.65 -2.51
CA PRO A 199 -16.17 10.86 -3.01
C PRO A 199 -15.21 12.06 -2.89
N PHE A 200 -14.61 12.48 -4.01
CA PHE A 200 -13.74 13.66 -4.03
C PHE A 200 -14.52 14.96 -4.25
N LYS A 201 -15.63 14.88 -4.98
CA LYS A 201 -16.45 16.03 -5.36
C LYS A 201 -17.92 15.64 -5.52
N GLN A 202 -18.82 16.62 -5.49
CA GLN A 202 -20.28 16.37 -5.62
C GLN A 202 -20.64 15.63 -6.91
N GLN A 203 -19.87 15.85 -7.98
CA GLN A 203 -20.06 15.19 -9.25
C GLN A 203 -19.88 13.67 -9.14
N ASP A 204 -19.08 13.18 -8.19
CA ASP A 204 -18.87 11.75 -8.00
C ASP A 204 -20.11 11.07 -7.45
N LEU A 205 -20.73 11.69 -6.46
CA LEU A 205 -21.99 11.25 -5.89
C LEU A 205 -23.13 11.36 -6.90
N ARG A 206 -23.15 12.45 -7.68
CA ARG A 206 -24.10 12.62 -8.78
C ARG A 206 -23.99 11.49 -9.79
N TRP A 207 -22.78 11.16 -10.24
CA TRP A 207 -22.56 10.07 -11.20
C TRP A 207 -23.05 8.73 -10.65
N LEU A 208 -22.72 8.41 -9.39
CA LEU A 208 -23.20 7.17 -8.79
C LEU A 208 -24.72 7.15 -8.68
N LYS A 209 -25.35 8.28 -8.30
CA LYS A 209 -26.81 8.42 -8.29
C LYS A 209 -27.41 8.19 -9.67
N GLU A 210 -26.86 8.83 -10.71
CA GLU A 210 -27.33 8.67 -12.09
C GLU A 210 -27.22 7.20 -12.55
N ILE A 211 -26.16 6.48 -12.15
CA ILE A 211 -26.01 5.05 -12.40
C ILE A 211 -27.11 4.25 -11.69
N LEU A 212 -27.28 4.43 -10.39
CA LEU A 212 -28.17 3.63 -9.54
C LEU A 212 -29.66 3.82 -9.87
N TYR A 213 -30.06 5.04 -10.22
CA TYR A 213 -31.45 5.37 -10.57
C TYR A 213 -31.74 5.26 -12.07
N ASN A 214 -30.76 4.81 -12.85
CA ASN A 214 -30.84 4.75 -14.30
C ASN A 214 -31.20 6.08 -15.00
N GLU A 215 -30.68 7.20 -14.51
CA GLU A 215 -30.97 8.54 -15.04
C GLU A 215 -30.02 8.94 -16.19
N LYS A 216 -30.27 10.07 -16.85
CA LYS A 216 -29.36 10.57 -17.90
C LYS A 216 -27.99 10.95 -17.31
N ARG A 217 -26.92 10.30 -17.78
CA ARG A 217 -25.56 10.55 -17.28
C ARG A 217 -24.94 11.80 -17.90
N VAL A 218 -24.38 12.67 -17.05
CA VAL A 218 -23.73 13.91 -17.50
C VAL A 218 -22.22 13.82 -17.34
N ARG A 219 -21.48 14.03 -18.45
CA ARG A 219 -20.01 13.95 -18.51
C ARG A 219 -19.28 15.22 -18.05
N ARG A 220 -19.99 16.34 -17.88
CA ARG A 220 -19.40 17.62 -17.48
C ARG A 220 -18.89 17.57 -16.02
N GLY A 221 -17.71 18.14 -15.79
CA GLY A 221 -17.11 18.25 -14.44
C GLY A 221 -16.19 17.09 -14.05
N PHE A 222 -15.82 16.25 -15.00
CA PHE A 222 -14.84 15.18 -14.84
C PHE A 222 -13.62 15.46 -15.73
N TRP A 223 -12.42 15.20 -15.22
CA TRP A 223 -11.18 15.39 -15.99
C TRP A 223 -10.97 14.31 -17.05
N ARG A 224 -11.59 13.14 -16.84
CA ARG A 224 -11.74 12.06 -17.82
C ARG A 224 -13.19 11.58 -17.81
N PRO A 225 -13.81 11.27 -18.97
CA PRO A 225 -15.19 10.80 -19.00
C PRO A 225 -15.34 9.50 -18.19
N PRO A 226 -16.24 9.45 -17.19
CA PRO A 226 -16.54 8.21 -16.48
C PRO A 226 -17.43 7.29 -17.34
N PRO A 227 -17.54 5.99 -17.00
CA PRO A 227 -18.43 5.08 -17.68
C PRO A 227 -19.88 5.58 -17.67
N GLN A 228 -20.55 5.56 -18.81
CA GLN A 228 -21.98 5.89 -18.88
C GLN A 228 -22.88 4.74 -18.44
N VAL A 229 -22.38 3.51 -18.63
CA VAL A 229 -22.95 2.29 -18.09
C VAL A 229 -21.90 1.72 -17.15
N TRP A 230 -22.33 1.27 -15.98
CA TRP A 230 -21.45 0.65 -15.00
C TRP A 230 -22.15 -0.59 -14.44
N LEU A 231 -21.57 -1.77 -14.73
CA LEU A 231 -22.16 -3.07 -14.42
C LEU A 231 -21.77 -3.57 -13.02
N GLY A 232 -21.61 -2.66 -12.06
CA GLY A 232 -21.26 -3.03 -10.70
C GLY A 232 -22.46 -3.55 -9.92
N ASP A 233 -22.26 -4.64 -9.17
CA ASP A 233 -23.25 -5.17 -8.24
C ASP A 233 -23.52 -4.18 -7.10
N VAL A 234 -24.75 -3.66 -7.06
CA VAL A 234 -25.20 -2.67 -6.07
C VAL A 234 -25.02 -3.15 -4.63
N SER A 235 -25.13 -4.45 -4.38
CA SER A 235 -24.97 -5.05 -3.04
C SER A 235 -23.55 -4.95 -2.49
N LYS A 236 -22.56 -4.78 -3.38
CA LYS A 236 -21.12 -4.71 -3.07
C LYS A 236 -20.59 -3.28 -3.03
N ILE A 237 -21.43 -2.27 -3.31
CA ILE A 237 -21.02 -0.87 -3.28
C ILE A 237 -20.91 -0.41 -1.82
N ARG A 238 -19.86 0.34 -1.52
CA ARG A 238 -19.69 1.09 -0.26
C ARG A 238 -19.29 2.51 -0.57
N VAL A 239 -19.69 3.47 0.28
CA VAL A 239 -19.23 4.87 0.17
C VAL A 239 -18.32 5.15 1.35
N LEU A 240 -17.05 5.46 1.09
CA LEU A 240 -16.06 5.74 2.12
C LEU A 240 -16.40 7.03 2.87
N ASP A 241 -16.27 7.04 4.20
CA ASP A 241 -16.44 8.25 5.01
C ASP A 241 -15.31 9.26 4.68
N PRO A 242 -15.64 10.50 4.25
CA PRO A 242 -14.65 11.57 4.01
C PRO A 242 -13.72 11.87 5.19
N HIS A 243 -14.09 11.45 6.41
CA HIS A 243 -13.22 11.50 7.59
C HIS A 243 -11.82 10.92 7.31
N PHE A 244 -11.70 9.79 6.61
CA PHE A 244 -10.40 9.16 6.37
C PHE A 244 -9.51 9.97 5.44
N LEU A 245 -10.09 10.66 4.45
CA LEU A 245 -9.32 11.55 3.60
C LEU A 245 -8.90 12.82 4.34
N HIS A 246 -9.78 13.37 5.18
CA HIS A 246 -9.42 14.47 6.07
C HIS A 246 -8.29 14.07 7.03
N GLN A 247 -8.37 12.89 7.62
CA GLN A 247 -7.33 12.31 8.47
C GLN A 247 -6.00 12.20 7.70
N THR A 248 -6.05 11.71 6.46
CA THR A 248 -4.87 11.57 5.60
C THR A 248 -4.24 12.92 5.29
N ALA A 249 -5.04 13.92 4.92
CA ALA A 249 -4.55 15.25 4.56
C ALA A 249 -3.94 15.99 5.76
N GLU A 250 -4.63 16.01 6.90
CA GLU A 250 -4.19 16.75 8.10
C GLU A 250 -3.06 16.02 8.84
N MET A 251 -3.24 14.73 9.11
CA MET A 251 -2.36 14.02 10.04
C MET A 251 -1.12 13.48 9.35
N LEU A 252 -1.27 12.88 8.18
CA LEU A 252 -0.15 12.22 7.52
C LEU A 252 0.65 13.20 6.66
N LEU A 253 -0.06 14.06 5.93
CA LEU A 253 0.54 14.92 4.92
C LEU A 253 0.71 16.37 5.39
N HIS A 254 0.22 16.70 6.60
CA HIS A 254 0.27 18.05 7.19
C HIS A 254 -0.15 19.14 6.18
N MET A 255 -1.12 18.82 5.32
CA MET A 255 -1.57 19.74 4.30
C MET A 255 -2.27 20.89 4.99
N ARG A 256 -1.68 22.09 4.92
CA ARG A 256 -2.41 23.30 5.30
C ARG A 256 -3.60 23.45 4.36
N GLN A 257 -4.81 23.20 4.87
CA GLN A 257 -6.03 23.54 4.15
C GLN A 257 -5.99 25.02 3.79
N LYS A 258 -5.97 25.31 2.49
CA LYS A 258 -5.60 26.61 1.95
C LYS A 258 -6.39 27.76 2.61
N ILE A 259 -5.63 28.77 2.99
CA ILE A 259 -6.02 30.17 3.17
C ILE A 259 -6.80 30.62 1.90
N LYS A 260 -7.88 31.38 2.09
CA LYS A 260 -8.73 31.93 1.01
C LYS A 260 -7.89 32.44 -0.18
N GLY A 261 -8.20 32.00 -1.40
CA GLY A 261 -7.69 32.62 -2.64
C GLY A 261 -6.81 31.78 -3.58
N ARG A 262 -6.54 30.49 -3.32
CA ARG A 262 -5.83 29.61 -4.28
C ARG A 262 -6.72 28.46 -4.78
N PRO A 263 -7.05 28.37 -6.09
CA PRO A 263 -8.13 27.49 -6.59
C PRO A 263 -7.88 25.98 -6.54
N ASN A 264 -6.61 25.53 -6.45
CA ASN A 264 -6.33 24.10 -6.59
C ASN A 264 -6.27 23.42 -5.22
N LEU A 265 -7.36 22.75 -4.81
CA LEU A 265 -7.32 21.79 -3.71
C LEU A 265 -6.45 20.60 -4.14
N VAL A 266 -5.21 20.55 -3.64
CA VAL A 266 -4.42 19.31 -3.66
C VAL A 266 -5.08 18.40 -2.63
N HIS A 267 -5.43 17.19 -3.03
CA HIS A 267 -5.91 16.15 -2.14
C HIS A 267 -4.97 14.94 -2.20
N PRO A 268 -4.91 14.14 -1.13
CA PRO A 268 -4.13 12.90 -1.11
C PRO A 268 -4.53 11.98 -2.27
N THR A 269 -3.57 11.20 -2.78
CA THR A 269 -3.86 10.13 -3.75
C THR A 269 -4.74 9.05 -3.12
N THR A 270 -5.46 8.29 -3.95
CA THR A 270 -6.22 7.13 -3.49
C THR A 270 -5.33 6.09 -2.79
N GLY A 271 -4.05 6.01 -3.17
CA GLY A 271 -3.10 5.07 -2.59
C GLY A 271 -2.76 5.39 -1.15
N ILE A 272 -2.38 6.63 -0.86
CA ILE A 272 -2.04 7.02 0.51
C ILE A 272 -3.29 7.02 1.41
N LEU A 273 -4.46 7.37 0.86
CA LEU A 273 -5.75 7.21 1.54
C LEU A 273 -6.00 5.74 1.94
N ALA A 274 -5.78 4.79 1.02
CA ALA A 274 -6.00 3.38 1.28
C ALA A 274 -5.05 2.84 2.37
N VAL A 275 -3.83 3.36 2.46
CA VAL A 275 -2.90 3.05 3.55
C VAL A 275 -3.45 3.53 4.89
N ILE A 276 -3.99 4.75 4.97
CA ILE A 276 -4.62 5.26 6.20
C ILE A 276 -5.87 4.45 6.58
N VAL A 277 -6.69 4.07 5.61
CA VAL A 277 -7.85 3.21 5.87
C VAL A 277 -7.41 1.84 6.40
N ALA A 278 -6.38 1.23 5.81
CA ALA A 278 -5.81 -0.02 6.30
C ALA A 278 -5.27 0.11 7.73
N LEU A 279 -4.56 1.20 8.05
CA LEU A 279 -4.01 1.44 9.40
C LEU A 279 -5.09 1.64 10.48
N ASN A 280 -6.27 2.14 10.10
CA ASN A 280 -7.41 2.24 11.03
C ASN A 280 -8.15 0.90 11.21
N TYR A 281 -8.21 0.08 10.15
CA TYR A 281 -9.05 -1.12 10.11
C TYR A 281 -8.32 -2.41 10.51
N CYS A 282 -7.01 -2.46 10.29
CA CYS A 282 -6.21 -3.68 10.35
C CYS A 282 -5.19 -3.64 11.48
N ASP A 283 -4.74 -4.83 11.89
CA ASP A 283 -3.72 -4.98 12.93
C ASP A 283 -2.32 -4.98 12.33
N GLU A 284 -2.21 -5.47 11.09
CA GLU A 284 -1.00 -5.45 10.30
C GLU A 284 -1.25 -4.91 8.90
N VAL A 285 -0.40 -4.00 8.46
CA VAL A 285 -0.54 -3.32 7.16
C VAL A 285 0.75 -3.44 6.36
N HIS A 286 0.64 -4.07 5.21
CA HIS A 286 1.71 -4.17 4.24
C HIS A 286 1.33 -3.40 2.98
N ILE A 287 2.35 -2.98 2.23
CA ILE A 287 2.17 -2.30 0.96
C ILE A 287 2.99 -2.96 -0.14
N ALA A 288 2.51 -2.89 -1.38
CA ALA A 288 3.25 -3.29 -2.57
C ALA A 288 2.87 -2.40 -3.76
N GLY A 289 3.78 -2.20 -4.73
CA GLY A 289 3.51 -1.35 -5.89
C GLY A 289 3.34 0.14 -5.55
N PHE A 290 4.02 0.62 -4.51
CA PHE A 290 4.10 2.03 -4.15
C PHE A 290 5.43 2.63 -4.61
N GLY A 291 5.47 3.95 -4.74
CA GLY A 291 6.64 4.68 -5.20
C GLY A 291 6.61 4.99 -6.69
N TYR A 292 7.36 6.02 -7.07
CA TYR A 292 7.52 6.46 -8.44
C TYR A 292 9.00 6.42 -8.83
N PRO A 293 9.31 6.15 -10.10
CA PRO A 293 10.62 6.42 -10.65
C PRO A 293 11.09 7.85 -10.39
N ASN A 294 12.41 8.07 -10.43
CA ASN A 294 12.97 9.42 -10.41
C ASN A 294 12.38 10.26 -11.55
N SER A 295 11.92 11.47 -11.24
CA SER A 295 11.27 12.39 -12.19
C SER A 295 12.12 12.72 -13.43
N LYS A 296 13.45 12.65 -13.31
CA LYS A 296 14.39 12.83 -14.44
C LYS A 296 14.34 11.70 -15.46
N ARG A 297 13.77 10.54 -15.10
CA ARG A 297 13.67 9.36 -15.98
C ARG A 297 12.32 9.33 -16.70
N GLU A 298 12.09 10.30 -17.59
CA GLU A 298 10.79 10.53 -18.26
C GLU A 298 10.20 9.31 -18.98
N ARG A 299 11.06 8.42 -19.49
CA ARG A 299 10.65 7.21 -20.22
C ARG A 299 10.37 6.00 -19.31
N GLN A 300 10.66 6.10 -18.01
CA GLN A 300 10.43 4.99 -17.09
C GLN A 300 8.92 4.81 -16.89
N PRO A 301 8.39 3.58 -17.02
CA PRO A 301 6.97 3.32 -16.77
C PRO A 301 6.60 3.64 -15.33
N ILE A 302 5.42 4.23 -15.13
CA ILE A 302 4.91 4.55 -13.79
C ILE A 302 4.03 3.45 -13.23
N HIS A 303 3.33 2.73 -14.09
CA HIS A 303 2.42 1.67 -13.71
C HIS A 303 2.96 0.30 -14.11
N TYR A 304 2.62 -0.75 -13.36
CA TYR A 304 2.97 -2.13 -13.74
C TYR A 304 2.26 -2.59 -15.04
N PHE A 305 1.24 -1.84 -15.47
CA PHE A 305 0.44 -2.05 -16.65
C PHE A 305 0.41 -0.80 -17.55
N GLY A 306 -0.14 -0.95 -18.75
CA GLY A 306 -0.27 0.16 -19.69
C GLY A 306 1.07 0.67 -20.22
N ARG A 307 1.08 1.91 -20.72
CA ARG A 307 2.24 2.55 -21.36
C ARG A 307 2.57 3.94 -20.79
N ASP A 308 1.92 4.33 -19.70
CA ASP A 308 2.18 5.60 -19.05
C ASP A 308 3.60 5.63 -18.46
N THR A 309 4.26 6.77 -18.62
CA THR A 309 5.62 6.98 -18.11
C THR A 309 5.69 8.23 -17.23
N MET A 310 6.85 8.50 -16.62
CA MET A 310 7.04 9.70 -15.80
C MET A 310 6.72 11.00 -16.54
N LYS A 311 6.81 11.02 -17.88
CA LYS A 311 6.36 12.13 -18.72
C LYS A 311 4.87 12.47 -18.51
N SER A 312 4.02 11.46 -18.34
CA SER A 312 2.58 11.66 -18.08
C SER A 312 2.31 12.35 -16.73
N MET A 313 3.28 12.35 -15.81
CA MET A 313 3.15 12.93 -14.47
C MET A 313 3.64 14.38 -14.36
N GLN A 314 4.21 14.96 -15.43
CA GLN A 314 4.81 16.32 -15.40
C GLN A 314 3.82 17.42 -14.98
N ASN A 315 2.52 17.22 -15.24
CA ASN A 315 1.45 18.16 -14.89
C ASN A 315 0.52 17.61 -13.79
N SER A 316 0.97 16.62 -13.01
CA SER A 316 0.17 16.05 -11.92
C SER A 316 -0.10 17.11 -10.86
N TYR A 317 -1.34 17.16 -10.37
CA TYR A 317 -1.75 18.04 -9.28
C TYR A 317 -1.45 17.47 -7.89
N HIS A 318 -0.93 16.24 -7.81
CA HIS A 318 -0.55 15.58 -6.56
C HIS A 318 0.91 15.85 -6.18
N ASP A 319 1.14 16.03 -4.88
CA ASP A 319 2.49 16.17 -4.33
C ASP A 319 3.08 14.80 -4.00
N LEU A 320 3.65 14.16 -5.02
CA LEU A 320 4.21 12.80 -4.90
C LEU A 320 5.42 12.75 -3.95
N GLY A 321 6.12 13.86 -3.76
CA GLY A 321 7.27 13.95 -2.86
C GLY A 321 6.85 13.84 -1.41
N HIS A 322 5.86 14.63 -0.99
CA HIS A 322 5.33 14.60 0.38
C HIS A 322 4.67 13.25 0.71
N GLU A 323 3.98 12.63 -0.25
CA GLU A 323 3.40 11.29 -0.04
C GLU A 323 4.48 10.21 0.11
N ALA A 324 5.55 10.27 -0.68
CA ALA A 324 6.67 9.35 -0.54
C ALA A 324 7.38 9.50 0.82
N GLU A 325 7.59 10.73 1.28
CA GLU A 325 8.16 11.00 2.61
C GLU A 325 7.26 10.50 3.74
N ALA A 326 5.95 10.67 3.60
CA ALA A 326 4.98 10.13 4.57
C ALA A 326 5.00 8.60 4.63
N LEU A 327 5.04 7.92 3.49
CA LEU A 327 5.17 6.46 3.44
C LEU A 327 6.47 6.00 4.09
N LYS A 328 7.58 6.70 3.82
CA LYS A 328 8.86 6.40 4.46
C LYS A 328 8.78 6.53 5.99
N ARG A 329 8.17 7.61 6.51
CA ARG A 329 7.95 7.78 7.96
C ARG A 329 7.11 6.63 8.58
N LEU A 330 6.10 6.13 7.86
CA LEU A 330 5.32 4.98 8.29
C LEU A 330 6.13 3.67 8.27
N GLN A 331 7.03 3.50 7.30
CA GLN A 331 7.94 2.36 7.23
C GLN A 331 9.00 2.39 8.32
N ASP A 332 9.65 3.53 8.52
CA ASP A 332 10.73 3.73 9.50
C ASP A 332 10.22 3.50 10.94
N SER A 333 8.95 3.82 11.21
CA SER A 333 8.29 3.52 12.50
C SER A 333 7.80 2.07 12.64
N GLY A 334 7.83 1.29 11.56
CA GLY A 334 7.31 -0.07 11.51
C GLY A 334 5.78 -0.15 11.59
N ALA A 335 5.07 0.94 11.26
CA ALA A 335 3.61 0.94 11.15
C ALA A 335 3.12 0.25 9.88
N ILE A 336 3.94 0.28 8.82
CA ILE A 336 3.70 -0.48 7.59
C ILE A 336 4.98 -1.20 7.14
N LEU A 337 4.84 -2.29 6.40
CA LEU A 337 5.96 -3.00 5.77
C LEU A 337 5.83 -3.04 4.24
N ASN A 338 6.93 -2.78 3.52
CA ASN A 338 6.96 -2.92 2.07
C ASN A 338 7.27 -4.38 1.67
N LEU A 339 6.45 -4.96 0.78
CA LEU A 339 6.62 -6.34 0.31
C LEU A 339 7.68 -6.51 -0.77
N HIS A 340 8.01 -5.44 -1.49
CA HIS A 340 9.06 -5.41 -2.50
C HIS A 340 10.22 -4.56 -1.98
N LYS A 341 11.44 -4.87 -2.42
CA LYS A 341 12.60 -4.03 -2.11
C LYS A 341 12.51 -2.72 -2.88
N ASP A 342 12.94 -1.64 -2.26
CA ASP A 342 13.18 -0.38 -2.96
C ASP A 342 14.25 -0.63 -4.05
N LEU A 343 14.01 -0.16 -5.28
CA LEU A 343 14.97 -0.25 -6.39
C LEU A 343 15.98 0.89 -6.35
#